data_AF-A0A3S1TBM7-F1
#
_entry.id   AF-A0A3S1TBM7-F1
#
_cell.length_a   1.000
_cell.length_b   1.000
_cell.length_c   1.000
_cell.angle_alpha   90.00
_cell.angle_beta   90.00
_cell.angle_gamma   90.00
#
_symmetry.space_group_name_H-M   'P 1'
#
loop_
_entity.id
_entity.type
_entity.pdbx_description
1 polymer ?
#
loop_
_entity_poly.entity_id
_entity_poly.type
_entity_poly.pdbx_seq_one_letter_code
_entity_poly.pdbx_strand_id
1 'polypeptide(L)'
;DSAGRAADYVASPEFATSGSDARFARLFDFMSAPAKRAPAASKTQEKAWAPHDRSVRAKITDTGKVFTLALKAKEASPFGAFITDRLDELFEAFRQSETAKKTGD
;
A
#
# COMPACT_ATOMS: atom_id res chain seq x y z
N ASP A 1 -9.33 11.51 15.30
CA ASP A 1 -9.88 12.29 16.42
C ASP A 1 -11.41 12.21 16.40
N SER A 2 -12.06 12.13 17.56
CA SER A 2 -13.51 11.95 17.66
C SER A 2 -14.29 13.21 17.28
N ALA A 3 -13.76 14.40 17.57
CA ALA A 3 -14.40 15.67 17.22
C ALA A 3 -14.38 15.89 15.70
N GLY A 4 -13.27 15.54 15.02
CA GLY A 4 -13.19 15.60 13.56
C GLY A 4 -14.24 14.72 12.86
N ARG A 5 -14.41 13.48 13.32
CA ARG A 5 -15.43 12.56 12.75
C ARG A 5 -16.86 13.06 12.95
N ALA A 6 -17.15 13.66 14.10
CA ALA A 6 -18.46 14.24 14.37
C ALA A 6 -18.73 15.44 13.43
N ALA A 7 -17.74 16.31 13.23
CA ALA A 7 -17.85 17.45 12.32
C ALA A 7 -18.10 17.01 10.87
N ASP A 8 -17.36 16.00 10.40
CA ASP A 8 -17.53 15.44 9.05
C ASP A 8 -18.92 14.84 8.83
N TYR A 9 -19.46 14.13 9.84
CA TYR A 9 -20.78 13.52 9.75
C TYR A 9 -21.91 14.56 9.75
N VAL A 10 -21.80 15.60 10.58
CA VAL A 10 -22.79 16.69 10.64
C VAL A 10 -22.80 17.50 9.34
N ALA A 11 -21.67 17.59 8.64
CA ALA A 11 -21.57 18.21 7.32
C ALA A 11 -22.13 17.34 6.17
N SER A 12 -22.50 16.08 6.43
CA SER A 12 -22.98 15.17 5.40
C SER A 12 -24.43 15.46 4.96
N PRO A 13 -24.78 15.22 3.69
CA PRO A 13 -26.15 15.33 3.20
C PRO A 13 -27.13 14.39 3.93
N GLU A 14 -26.64 13.25 4.40
CA GLU A 14 -27.42 12.25 5.17
C GLU A 14 -27.88 12.81 6.51
N PHE A 15 -27.03 13.59 7.18
CA PHE A 15 -27.39 14.30 8.41
C PHE A 15 -28.38 15.45 8.13
N ALA A 16 -28.17 16.21 7.05
CA ALA A 16 -29.02 17.34 6.67
C ALA A 16 -30.45 16.95 6.25
N THR A 17 -30.60 15.76 5.67
CA THR A 17 -31.90 15.21 5.19
C THR A 17 -32.68 14.46 6.27
N SER A 18 -32.10 14.33 7.48
CA SER A 18 -32.76 13.68 8.62
C SER A 18 -33.74 14.64 9.31
N GLY A 19 -34.91 14.12 9.72
CA GLY A 19 -35.86 14.87 10.57
C GLY A 19 -35.21 15.29 11.89
N SER A 20 -35.62 16.45 12.43
CA SER A 20 -34.93 17.10 13.57
C SER A 20 -34.69 16.16 14.76
N ASP A 21 -35.67 15.33 15.09
CA ASP A 21 -35.64 14.42 16.24
C ASP A 21 -34.72 13.21 16.03
N ALA A 22 -34.45 12.85 14.77
CA ALA A 22 -33.61 11.69 14.43
C ALA A 22 -32.11 12.04 14.35
N ARG A 23 -31.75 13.32 14.30
CA ARG A 23 -30.36 13.78 14.09
C ARG A 23 -29.43 13.38 15.23
N PHE A 24 -29.88 13.53 16.48
CA PHE A 24 -29.07 13.17 17.64
C PHE A 24 -28.83 11.65 17.70
N ALA A 25 -29.90 10.84 17.55
CA ALA A 25 -29.78 9.39 17.55
C ALA A 25 -28.82 8.88 16.46
N ARG A 26 -28.92 9.43 15.25
CA ARG A 26 -28.02 9.07 14.15
C ARG A 26 -26.57 9.47 14.37
N LEU A 27 -26.31 10.66 14.90
CA LEU A 27 -24.96 11.08 15.27
C LEU A 27 -24.40 10.19 16.39
N PHE A 28 -25.21 9.88 17.39
CA PHE A 28 -24.84 8.98 18.48
C PHE A 28 -24.50 7.57 17.97
N ASP A 29 -25.33 7.01 17.09
CA ASP A 29 -25.10 5.70 16.48
C ASP A 29 -23.84 5.71 15.59
N PHE A 30 -23.63 6.78 14.80
CA PHE A 30 -22.44 6.95 13.98
C PHE A 30 -21.15 7.02 14.82
N MET A 31 -21.20 7.72 15.95
CA MET A 31 -20.06 7.88 16.87
C MET A 31 -19.81 6.63 17.71
N SER A 32 -20.87 5.91 18.07
CA SER A 32 -20.82 4.68 18.86
C SER A 32 -20.47 3.46 18.02
N ALA A 33 -20.68 3.52 16.70
CA ALA A 33 -20.26 2.48 15.79
C ALA A 33 -18.73 2.35 15.84
N PRO A 34 -18.18 1.13 16.02
CA PRO A 34 -16.76 0.91 15.92
C PRO A 34 -16.31 1.44 14.57
N ALA A 35 -15.29 2.30 14.57
CA ALA A 35 -14.79 2.95 13.36
C ALA A 35 -14.73 1.91 12.23
N LYS A 36 -15.57 2.08 11.20
CA LYS A 36 -15.45 1.27 9.97
C LYS A 36 -13.99 1.39 9.54
N ARG A 37 -13.22 0.34 9.80
CA ARG A 37 -11.84 0.25 9.36
C ARG A 37 -11.91 0.50 7.86
N ALA A 38 -11.09 1.44 7.38
CA ALA A 38 -10.96 1.72 5.96
C ALA A 38 -10.93 0.39 5.18
N PRO A 39 -11.55 0.31 3.98
CA PRO A 39 -11.56 -0.90 3.19
C PRO A 39 -10.15 -1.49 3.14
N ALA A 40 -10.08 -2.81 3.33
CA ALA A 40 -8.87 -3.57 3.60
C ALA A 40 -7.65 -3.04 2.85
N ALA A 41 -6.54 -2.91 3.58
CA ALA A 41 -5.23 -2.52 3.06
C ALA A 41 -5.00 -3.07 1.64
N SER A 42 -4.50 -2.21 0.76
CA SER A 42 -3.93 -2.51 -0.55
C SER A 42 -3.60 -4.00 -0.71
N LYS A 43 -4.34 -4.69 -1.59
CA LYS A 43 -4.13 -6.12 -1.87
C LYS A 43 -2.64 -6.37 -2.04
N THR A 44 -2.05 -7.14 -1.12
CA THR A 44 -0.67 -7.60 -1.23
C THR A 44 -0.45 -8.21 -2.61
N GLN A 45 0.44 -7.62 -3.41
CA GLN A 45 0.79 -8.16 -4.71
C GLN A 45 1.90 -9.18 -4.52
N GLU A 46 1.66 -10.42 -4.94
CA GLU A 46 2.67 -11.49 -4.91
C GLU A 46 3.05 -11.87 -6.35
N LYS A 47 4.35 -11.94 -6.62
CA LYS A 47 4.91 -12.38 -7.90
C LYS A 47 6.05 -13.37 -7.64
N ALA A 48 6.22 -14.32 -8.55
CA ALA A 48 7.37 -15.22 -8.55
C ALA A 48 8.21 -15.02 -9.81
N TRP A 49 9.53 -15.18 -9.67
CA TRP A 49 10.48 -15.15 -10.79
C TRP A 49 11.55 -16.22 -10.62
N ALA A 50 12.03 -16.75 -11.75
CA ALA A 50 13.19 -17.60 -11.82
C ALA A 50 13.83 -17.46 -13.22
N PRO A 51 15.16 -17.59 -13.35
CA PRO A 51 15.83 -17.76 -14.63
C PRO A 51 15.48 -19.14 -15.23
N HIS A 52 15.80 -19.33 -16.52
CA HIS A 52 15.43 -20.53 -17.28
C HIS A 52 15.95 -21.83 -16.64
N ASP A 53 17.18 -21.81 -16.14
CA ASP A 53 17.85 -22.91 -15.43
C ASP A 53 17.37 -23.09 -13.98
N ARG A 54 16.53 -22.19 -13.46
CA ARG A 54 15.97 -22.18 -12.10
C ARG A 54 17.04 -22.23 -10.99
N SER A 55 18.25 -21.76 -11.29
CA SER A 55 19.38 -21.69 -10.35
C SER A 55 19.10 -20.79 -9.14
N VAL A 56 18.24 -19.78 -9.34
CA VAL A 56 17.67 -18.91 -8.29
C VAL A 56 16.14 -18.88 -8.43
N ARG A 57 15.41 -18.76 -7.32
CA ARG A 57 13.98 -18.43 -7.33
C ARG A 57 13.72 -17.25 -6.42
N ALA A 58 12.99 -16.26 -6.93
CA ALA A 58 12.56 -15.10 -6.19
C ALA A 58 11.05 -15.16 -5.93
N LYS A 59 10.65 -14.94 -4.68
CA LYS A 59 9.28 -14.56 -4.31
C LYS A 59 9.30 -13.06 -4.00
N ILE A 60 8.44 -12.33 -4.68
CA ILE A 60 8.33 -10.87 -4.60
C ILE A 60 6.99 -10.56 -3.95
N THR A 61 7.00 -9.71 -2.95
CA THR A 61 5.80 -9.29 -2.24
C THR A 61 5.81 -7.79 -2.06
N ASP A 62 4.74 -7.14 -2.50
CA ASP A 62 4.51 -5.71 -2.30
C ASP A 62 3.22 -5.51 -1.51
N THR A 63 3.35 -4.86 -0.35
CA THR A 63 2.22 -4.55 0.54
C THR A 63 1.75 -3.10 0.39
N GLY A 64 2.38 -2.31 -0.50
CA GLY A 64 2.25 -0.86 -0.61
C GLY A 64 3.03 -0.07 0.45
N LYS A 65 3.48 -0.74 1.51
CA LYS A 65 4.33 -0.15 2.57
C LYS A 65 5.74 -0.70 2.55
N VAL A 66 5.86 -1.98 2.21
CA VAL A 66 7.11 -2.74 2.20
C VAL A 66 7.14 -3.56 0.93
N PHE A 67 8.25 -3.46 0.20
CA PHE A 67 8.60 -4.32 -0.92
C PHE A 67 9.63 -5.35 -0.44
N THR A 68 9.34 -6.64 -0.65
CA THR A 68 10.19 -7.75 -0.21
C THR A 68 10.60 -8.61 -1.39
N LEU A 69 11.89 -8.92 -1.47
CA LEU A 69 12.48 -9.87 -2.42
C LEU A 69 13.09 -11.04 -1.64
N ALA A 70 12.39 -12.18 -1.60
CA ALA A 70 12.86 -13.39 -0.95
C ALA A 70 13.50 -14.34 -1.97
N LEU A 71 14.80 -14.58 -1.85
CA LEU A 71 15.58 -15.44 -2.74
C LEU A 71 15.80 -16.83 -2.12
N LYS A 72 15.70 -17.88 -2.94
CA LYS A 72 15.99 -19.27 -2.57
C LYS A 72 16.62 -20.04 -3.74
N ALA A 73 17.02 -21.28 -3.48
CA ALA A 73 17.79 -22.19 -4.36
C ALA A 73 19.32 -22.00 -4.27
N LYS A 74 20.06 -22.78 -5.07
CA LYS A 74 21.50 -23.03 -4.90
C LYS A 74 22.33 -21.75 -5.00
N GLU A 75 22.00 -20.86 -5.94
CA GLU A 75 22.76 -19.65 -6.21
C GLU A 75 22.17 -18.41 -5.47
N ALA A 76 21.25 -18.60 -4.51
CA ALA A 76 20.56 -17.49 -3.86
C ALA A 76 21.48 -16.58 -3.05
N SER A 77 22.41 -17.14 -2.28
CA SER A 77 23.36 -16.37 -1.47
C SER A 77 24.31 -15.52 -2.31
N PRO A 78 25.07 -16.08 -3.29
CA PRO A 78 25.98 -15.27 -4.11
C PRO A 78 25.22 -14.25 -4.96
N PHE A 79 24.05 -14.59 -5.49
CA PHE A 79 23.23 -13.62 -6.24
C PHE A 79 22.65 -12.53 -5.34
N GLY A 80 22.24 -12.86 -4.11
CA GLY A 80 21.79 -11.89 -3.12
C GLY A 80 22.88 -10.87 -2.79
N ALA A 81 24.11 -11.34 -2.51
CA ALA A 81 25.26 -10.47 -2.27
C ALA A 81 25.56 -9.55 -3.47
N PHE A 82 25.51 -10.11 -4.68
CA PHE A 82 25.69 -9.33 -5.91
C PHE A 82 24.67 -8.18 -6.04
N ILE A 83 23.40 -8.40 -5.67
CA ILE A 83 22.37 -7.36 -5.69
C ILE A 83 22.64 -6.31 -4.61
N THR A 84 22.94 -6.75 -3.38
CA THR A 84 23.13 -5.83 -2.25
C THR A 84 24.30 -4.88 -2.48
N ASP A 85 25.37 -5.36 -3.10
CA ASP A 85 26.56 -4.57 -3.42
C ASP A 85 26.32 -3.53 -4.53
N ARG A 86 25.18 -3.60 -5.24
CA ARG A 86 24.81 -2.70 -6.34
C ARG A 86 23.56 -1.88 -6.09
N LEU A 87 23.04 -1.84 -4.86
CA LEU A 87 21.78 -1.15 -4.59
C LEU A 87 21.83 0.35 -4.95
N ASP A 88 22.95 1.02 -4.71
CA ASP A 88 23.12 2.43 -5.05
C ASP A 88 23.05 2.65 -6.57
N GLU A 89 23.78 1.84 -7.35
CA GLU A 89 23.76 1.89 -8.82
C GLU A 89 22.36 1.61 -9.37
N LEU A 90 21.70 0.56 -8.87
CA LEU A 90 20.35 0.17 -9.28
C LEU A 90 19.32 1.27 -8.98
N PHE A 91 19.45 1.95 -7.84
CA PHE A 91 18.55 3.02 -7.45
C PHE A 91 18.76 4.27 -8.32
N GLU A 92 20.00 4.65 -8.60
CA GLU A 92 20.30 5.79 -9.48
C GLU A 92 19.82 5.53 -10.92
N ALA A 93 20.06 4.33 -11.47
CA ALA A 93 19.54 3.94 -12.78
C ALA A 93 18.01 4.01 -12.85
N PHE A 94 17.32 3.56 -11.78
CA PHE A 94 15.86 3.69 -11.67
C PHE A 94 15.42 5.15 -11.71
N ARG A 95 16.04 6.04 -10.91
CA ARG A 95 15.70 7.47 -10.88
C ARG A 95 15.88 8.16 -12.23
N GLN A 96 16.95 7.82 -12.95
CA GLN A 96 17.20 8.33 -14.29
C GLN A 96 16.10 7.89 -15.26
N SER A 97 15.69 6.62 -15.21
CA SER A 97 14.61 6.10 -16.05
C SER A 97 13.26 6.76 -15.80
N GLU A 98 12.93 7.09 -14.54
CA GLU A 98 11.69 7.77 -14.19
C GLU A 98 11.69 9.25 -14.59
N THR A 99 12.86 9.90 -14.52
CA THR A 99 13.01 11.28 -14.98
C THR A 99 12.87 11.37 -16.50
N ALA A 100 13.50 10.44 -17.23
CA ALA A 100 13.39 10.36 -18.69
C ALA A 100 11.94 10.12 -19.16
N LYS A 101 11.16 9.32 -18.43
CA LYS A 101 9.72 9.11 -18.74
C LYS A 101 8.86 10.35 -18.52
N LYS A 102 9.24 11.25 -17.62
CA LYS A 102 8.48 12.47 -17.31
C LYS A 102 8.72 13.63 -18.27
N THR A 103 9.82 13.62 -19.02
CA THR A 103 10.18 14.71 -19.96
C THR A 103 9.70 14.42 -21.39
N GLY A 104 9.02 13.30 -21.62
CA GLY A 104 8.53 12.87 -22.94
C GLY A 104 7.02 12.90 -23.12
N ASP A 105 6.26 13.56 -22.24
CA ASP A 105 4.80 13.75 -22.32
C ASP A 105 4.45 15.24 -22.40
#